data_AF-A0A9D2MEU3-F1
#
_entry.id   AF-A0A9D2MEU3-F1
#
_cell.length_a   1.000
_cell.length_b   1.000
_cell.length_c   1.000
_cell.angle_alpha   90.00
_cell.angle_beta   90.00
_cell.angle_gamma   90.00
#
_symmetry.space_group_name_H-M   'P 1'
#
loop_
_entity.id
_entity.type
_entity.pdbx_description
1 polymer ?
#
loop_
_entity_poly.entity_id
_entity_poly.type
_entity_poly.pdbx_seq_one_letter_code
_entity_poly.pdbx_strand_id
1 'polypeptide(L)'
;GSYGTKGVVTAALEELINAGNQYDEVITIGPLIMMKFVVKTCQKYHIKSVVSMNPIMIDGTGMCGGCRLTVGGKTKFACVDGPDFDGDLVDFDEAMTRSSMYRPFEAQAREEACRLFNMEVK
;
A
#
# COMPACT_ATOMS: atom_id res chain seq x y z
N GLY A 1 -2.54 18.76 -6.35
CA GLY A 1 -2.46 19.95 -5.48
C GLY A 1 -3.30 21.09 -6.01
N SER A 2 -4.58 20.83 -6.26
CA SER A 2 -5.59 21.85 -6.57
C SER A 2 -6.19 22.48 -5.31
N TYR A 3 -5.89 21.92 -4.14
CA TYR A 3 -6.36 22.36 -2.83
C TYR A 3 -5.37 21.90 -1.74
N GLY A 4 -5.23 22.67 -0.67
CA GLY A 4 -4.27 22.41 0.42
C GLY A 4 -2.81 22.50 -0.02
N THR A 5 -1.95 21.68 0.56
CA THR A 5 -0.52 21.62 0.22
C THR A 5 -0.30 20.88 -1.10
N LYS A 6 0.36 21.54 -2.05
CA LYS A 6 0.69 20.92 -3.34
C LYS A 6 1.87 19.97 -3.17
N GLY A 7 1.64 18.66 -3.31
CA GLY A 7 2.71 17.67 -3.30
C GLY A 7 2.21 16.24 -3.11
N VAL A 8 3.15 15.33 -2.85
CA VAL A 8 2.88 13.97 -2.35
C VAL A 8 2.95 13.96 -0.82
N VAL A 9 2.32 12.96 -0.19
CA VAL A 9 2.22 12.89 1.29
C VAL A 9 3.58 12.85 2.00
N THR A 10 4.61 12.30 1.36
CA THR A 10 5.97 12.26 1.93
C THR A 10 6.60 13.64 2.04
N ALA A 11 6.25 14.58 1.16
CA ALA A 11 6.75 15.95 1.23
C ALA A 11 6.15 16.69 2.43
N ALA A 12 4.86 16.53 2.69
CA ALA A 12 4.21 17.12 3.85
C ALA A 12 4.74 16.51 5.17
N LEU A 13 4.96 15.19 5.20
CA LEU A 13 5.57 14.53 6.35
C LEU A 13 6.99 15.07 6.63
N GLU A 14 7.81 15.20 5.58
CA GLU A 14 9.18 15.70 5.69
C GLU A 14 9.22 17.18 6.13
N GLU A 15 8.30 18.01 5.64
CA GLU A 15 8.14 19.41 6.10
C GLU A 15 7.82 19.48 7.60
N LEU A 16 6.89 18.65 8.07
CA LEU A 16 6.52 18.62 9.49
C LEU A 16 7.68 18.15 10.38
N ILE A 17 8.44 17.13 9.97
CA ILE A 17 9.63 16.67 10.70
C ILE A 17 10.69 17.78 10.75
N ASN A 18 10.97 18.42 9.61
CA ASN A 18 11.95 19.50 9.52
C ASN A 18 11.54 20.77 10.29
N ALA A 19 10.24 20.99 10.50
CA ALA A 19 9.73 22.04 11.37
C ALA A 19 9.98 21.77 12.88
N GLY A 20 10.58 20.63 13.23
CA GLY A 20 10.95 20.25 14.60
C GLY A 20 9.90 19.43 15.32
N ASN A 21 8.84 18.97 14.65
CA ASN A 21 7.88 18.06 15.26
C ASN A 21 8.52 16.69 15.51
N GLN A 22 8.27 16.14 16.70
CA GLN A 22 8.73 14.80 17.07
C GLN A 22 7.56 13.82 16.94
N TYR A 23 7.83 12.67 16.32
CA TYR A 23 6.88 11.58 16.13
C TYR A 23 7.49 10.29 16.65
N ASP A 24 6.79 9.61 17.55
CA ASP A 24 7.20 8.29 18.04
C ASP A 24 6.87 7.19 17.01
N GLU A 25 5.80 7.39 16.23
CA GLU A 25 5.30 6.40 15.28
C GLU A 25 4.54 7.05 14.11
N VAL A 26 4.74 6.52 12.91
CA VAL A 26 3.99 6.89 11.70
C VAL A 26 3.24 5.68 11.18
N ILE A 27 1.92 5.82 11.01
CA ILE A 27 1.06 4.78 10.44
C ILE A 27 0.74 5.18 8.99
N THR A 28 0.95 4.27 8.04
CA THR A 28 0.66 4.51 6.62
C THR A 28 -0.33 3.50 6.06
N ILE A 29 -1.34 4.03 5.36
CA ILE A 29 -2.44 3.25 4.75
C ILE A 29 -2.73 3.88 3.39
N GLY A 30 -2.60 3.13 2.32
CA GLY A 30 -2.88 3.62 0.97
C GLY A 30 -2.32 2.73 -0.14
N PRO A 31 -2.06 3.28 -1.33
CA PRO A 31 -1.42 2.53 -2.40
C PRO A 31 -0.03 2.03 -1.99
N LEU A 32 0.34 0.80 -2.38
CA LEU A 32 1.63 0.17 -2.01
C LEU A 32 2.83 1.07 -2.29
N ILE A 33 2.84 1.78 -3.42
CA ILE A 33 3.93 2.69 -3.77
C ILE A 33 4.01 3.90 -2.83
N MET A 34 2.87 4.41 -2.37
CA MET A 34 2.82 5.50 -1.41
C MET A 34 3.35 5.03 -0.06
N MET A 35 2.87 3.88 0.42
CA MET A 35 3.29 3.29 1.69
C MET A 35 4.80 3.00 1.69
N LYS A 36 5.35 2.45 0.59
CA LYS A 36 6.79 2.24 0.40
C LYS A 36 7.60 3.53 0.60
N PHE A 37 7.15 4.65 0.04
CA PHE A 37 7.88 5.91 0.16
C PHE A 37 7.69 6.58 1.52
N VAL A 38 6.54 6.42 2.17
CA VAL A 38 6.35 6.89 3.55
C VAL A 38 7.28 6.16 4.51
N VAL A 39 7.35 4.82 4.42
CA VAL A 39 8.30 4.01 5.21
C VAL A 39 9.74 4.47 4.96
N LYS A 40 10.14 4.64 3.70
CA LYS A 40 11.47 5.16 3.36
C LYS A 40 11.75 6.54 3.95
N THR A 41 10.76 7.43 3.99
CA THR A 41 10.91 8.73 4.66
C THR A 41 11.12 8.54 6.16
N CYS A 42 10.32 7.70 6.82
CA CYS A 42 10.46 7.43 8.25
C CYS A 42 11.84 6.84 8.59
N GLN A 43 12.36 5.92 7.76
CA GLN A 43 13.70 5.33 7.91
C GLN A 43 14.82 6.38 7.91
N LYS A 44 14.75 7.41 7.05
CA LYS A 44 15.75 8.49 7.01
C LYS A 44 15.85 9.25 8.33
N TYR A 45 14.73 9.37 9.04
CA TYR A 45 14.61 10.12 10.29
C TYR A 45 14.59 9.21 11.52
N HIS A 46 14.82 7.90 11.35
CA HIS A 46 14.78 6.91 12.42
C HIS A 46 13.46 6.88 13.20
N ILE A 47 12.34 7.11 12.50
CA ILE A 47 10.99 7.09 13.08
C ILE A 47 10.38 5.71 12.83
N LYS A 48 9.80 5.10 13.87
CA LYS A 48 9.09 3.82 13.75
C LYS A 48 7.92 3.97 12.77
N SER A 49 7.78 3.03 11.84
CA SER A 49 6.66 3.02 10.90
C SER A 49 5.87 1.72 10.92
N VAL A 50 4.54 1.85 10.87
CA VAL A 50 3.61 0.72 10.74
C VAL A 50 2.83 0.89 9.45
N VAL A 51 2.68 -0.20 8.70
CA VAL A 51 1.98 -0.23 7.42
C VAL A 51 0.83 -1.21 7.46
N SER A 52 -0.39 -0.73 7.14
CA SER A 52 -1.56 -1.57 6.94
C SER A 52 -1.55 -2.11 5.51
N MET A 53 -1.10 -3.34 5.33
CA MET A 53 -0.92 -3.95 4.01
C MET A 53 -2.25 -4.34 3.37
N ASN A 54 -2.35 -4.17 2.06
CA ASN A 54 -3.54 -4.45 1.24
C ASN A 54 -3.29 -5.48 0.12
N PRO A 55 -2.77 -6.69 0.42
CA PRO A 55 -2.63 -7.74 -0.58
C PRO A 55 -4.00 -8.30 -1.01
N ILE A 56 -4.02 -9.05 -2.10
CA ILE A 56 -5.20 -9.79 -2.55
C ILE A 56 -5.65 -10.76 -1.44
N MET A 57 -6.94 -10.75 -1.12
CA MET A 57 -7.56 -11.67 -0.16
C MET A 57 -8.63 -12.51 -0.85
N ILE A 58 -8.76 -13.78 -0.44
CA ILE A 58 -9.82 -14.68 -0.91
C ILE A 58 -10.66 -15.14 0.27
N ASP A 59 -10.10 -15.97 1.15
CA ASP A 59 -10.84 -16.52 2.30
C ASP A 59 -10.86 -15.58 3.51
N GLY A 60 -9.75 -14.88 3.78
CA GLY A 60 -9.65 -13.95 4.92
C GLY A 60 -9.54 -14.63 6.30
N THR A 61 -9.29 -15.94 6.34
CA THR A 61 -9.25 -16.76 7.57
C THR A 61 -7.95 -17.56 7.73
N GLY A 62 -6.98 -17.37 6.84
CA GLY A 62 -5.68 -18.04 6.86
C GLY A 62 -5.61 -19.36 6.11
N MET A 63 -6.64 -19.73 5.35
CA MET A 63 -6.71 -21.03 4.68
C MET A 63 -6.04 -21.06 3.31
N CYS A 64 -6.06 -19.95 2.54
CA CYS A 64 -5.61 -19.99 1.14
C CYS A 64 -4.20 -19.43 0.87
N GLY A 65 -3.66 -18.58 1.76
CA GLY A 65 -2.37 -17.90 1.55
C GLY A 65 -2.35 -16.88 0.39
N GLY A 66 -3.51 -16.49 -0.15
CA GLY A 66 -3.64 -15.45 -1.18
C GLY A 66 -3.11 -14.09 -0.70
N CYS A 67 -3.28 -13.80 0.59
CA CYS A 67 -2.81 -12.58 1.22
C CYS A 67 -1.37 -12.63 1.74
N ARG A 68 -0.57 -13.62 1.30
CA ARG A 68 0.80 -13.78 1.78
C ARG A 68 1.69 -12.59 1.40
N LEU A 69 2.60 -12.26 2.32
CA LEU A 69 3.62 -11.24 2.22
C LEU A 69 4.93 -11.80 2.82
N THR A 70 6.06 -11.34 2.31
CA THR A 70 7.36 -11.51 2.98
C THR A 70 7.60 -10.36 3.95
N VAL A 71 7.72 -10.68 5.24
CA VAL A 71 8.00 -9.73 6.33
C VAL A 71 9.17 -10.24 7.15
N GLY A 72 10.29 -9.51 7.18
CA GLY A 72 11.50 -9.88 7.91
C GLY A 72 12.09 -11.21 7.43
N GLY A 73 12.00 -11.50 6.13
CA GLY A 73 12.44 -12.77 5.53
C GLY A 73 11.54 -13.97 5.84
N LYS A 74 10.38 -13.77 6.46
CA LYS A 74 9.40 -14.83 6.75
C LYS A 74 8.11 -14.59 6.00
N THR A 75 7.50 -15.66 5.50
CA THR A 75 6.15 -15.58 4.93
C THR A 75 5.13 -15.37 6.04
N LYS A 76 4.28 -14.36 5.86
CA LYS A 76 3.20 -13.93 6.77
C LYS A 76 1.90 -13.76 6.01
N PHE A 77 0.77 -14.02 6.65
CA PHE A 77 -0.56 -13.88 6.04
C PHE A 77 -1.26 -12.64 6.56
N ALA A 78 -1.51 -11.64 5.72
CA ALA A 78 -2.08 -10.37 6.17
C ALA A 78 -3.44 -10.51 6.89
N CYS A 79 -4.26 -11.51 6.55
CA CYS A 79 -5.56 -11.72 7.21
C CYS A 79 -5.50 -12.35 8.61
N VAL A 80 -4.35 -12.91 9.03
CA VAL A 80 -4.20 -13.59 10.34
C VAL A 80 -3.03 -13.03 11.14
N ASP A 81 -1.89 -12.81 10.49
CA ASP A 81 -0.69 -12.23 11.10
C ASP A 81 -0.68 -10.69 11.09
N GLY A 82 -1.53 -10.06 10.29
CA GLY A 82 -1.56 -8.61 10.05
C GLY A 82 -2.93 -7.97 10.33
N PRO A 83 -3.42 -7.03 9.49
CA PRO A 83 -2.79 -6.51 8.26
C PRO A 83 -1.67 -5.49 8.51
N ASP A 84 -1.52 -5.06 9.76
CA ASP A 84 -0.51 -4.10 10.21
C ASP A 84 0.83 -4.78 10.47
N PHE A 85 1.86 -4.32 9.78
CA PHE A 85 3.22 -4.83 9.92
C PHE A 85 4.22 -3.70 10.16
N ASP A 86 5.39 -4.05 10.71
CA ASP A 86 6.54 -3.15 10.74
C ASP A 86 6.95 -2.80 9.30
N GLY A 87 6.88 -1.51 8.96
CA GLY A 87 7.17 -1.02 7.61
C GLY A 87 8.58 -1.38 7.13
N ASP A 88 9.55 -1.43 8.04
CA ASP A 88 10.96 -1.69 7.69
C ASP A 88 11.21 -3.13 7.27
N LEU A 89 10.32 -4.04 7.69
CA LEU A 89 10.46 -5.47 7.46
C LEU A 89 9.69 -5.96 6.23
N VAL A 90 8.78 -5.14 5.67
CA VAL A 90 7.92 -5.54 4.54
C VAL A 90 8.66 -5.50 3.20
N ASP A 91 8.55 -6.59 2.43
CA ASP A 91 8.96 -6.60 1.03
C ASP A 91 7.88 -5.95 0.13
N PHE A 92 8.04 -4.65 -0.12
CA PHE A 92 7.13 -3.88 -0.97
C PHE A 92 7.21 -4.28 -2.45
N ASP A 93 8.35 -4.76 -2.93
CA ASP A 93 8.50 -5.11 -4.35
C ASP A 93 7.76 -6.41 -4.66
N GLU A 94 7.87 -7.42 -3.80
CA GLU A 94 7.02 -8.61 -3.84
C GLU A 94 5.53 -8.22 -3.77
N ALA A 95 5.14 -7.41 -2.79
CA ALA A 95 3.75 -7.00 -2.62
C ALA A 95 3.19 -6.29 -3.87
N MET A 96 3.97 -5.39 -4.48
CA MET A 96 3.58 -4.69 -5.71
C MET A 96 3.44 -5.64 -6.90
N THR A 97 4.39 -6.56 -7.12
CA THR A 97 4.27 -7.56 -8.18
C THR A 97 3.01 -8.41 -7.99
N ARG A 98 2.75 -8.88 -6.77
CA ARG A 98 1.55 -9.67 -6.44
C ARG A 98 0.26 -8.90 -6.68
N SER A 99 0.22 -7.61 -6.37
CA SER A 99 -0.96 -6.76 -6.59
C SER A 99 -1.38 -6.63 -8.06
N SER A 100 -0.45 -6.91 -8.99
CA SER A 100 -0.69 -6.79 -10.43
C SER A 100 -1.10 -8.09 -11.12
N MET A 101 -1.14 -9.19 -10.38
CA MET A 101 -1.33 -10.55 -10.90
C MET A 101 -2.63 -10.72 -11.70
N TYR A 102 -3.72 -10.09 -11.26
CA TYR A 102 -5.04 -10.23 -11.90
C TYR A 102 -5.41 -9.09 -12.85
N ARG A 103 -4.49 -8.14 -13.12
CA ARG A 103 -4.77 -6.98 -13.99
C ARG A 103 -5.43 -7.32 -15.33
N PRO A 104 -5.03 -8.37 -16.07
CA PRO A 104 -5.70 -8.72 -17.32
C PRO A 104 -7.17 -9.11 -17.12
N PHE A 105 -7.45 -9.92 -16.09
CA PHE A 105 -8.80 -10.36 -15.76
C PHE A 105 -9.67 -9.18 -15.27
N GLU A 106 -9.09 -8.32 -14.43
CA GLU A 106 -9.75 -7.09 -13.96
C GLU A 106 -10.08 -6.15 -15.12
N ALA A 107 -9.17 -5.99 -16.09
CA ALA A 107 -9.38 -5.15 -17.26
C ALA A 107 -10.51 -5.69 -18.14
N GLN A 108 -10.51 -7.01 -18.42
CA GLN A 108 -11.57 -7.66 -19.18
C GLN A 108 -12.93 -7.50 -18.49
N ALA A 109 -13.03 -7.81 -17.19
CA ALA A 109 -14.27 -7.67 -16.43
C ALA A 109 -14.76 -6.21 -16.40
N ARG A 110 -13.84 -5.25 -16.31
CA ARG A 110 -14.15 -3.82 -16.39
C ARG A 110 -14.72 -3.45 -17.76
N GLU A 111 -14.12 -3.93 -18.85
CA GLU A 111 -14.57 -3.64 -20.21
C GLU A 111 -15.95 -4.23 -20.48
N GLU A 112 -16.19 -5.48 -20.08
CA GLU A 112 -17.51 -6.14 -20.17
C GLU A 112 -18.60 -5.39 -19.37
N ALA A 113 -18.26 -4.85 -18.19
CA ALA A 113 -19.20 -4.15 -17.32
C ALA A 113 -19.41 -2.66 -17.68
N CYS A 114 -18.45 -2.03 -18.37
CA CYS A 114 -18.44 -0.58 -18.56
C CYS A 114 -19.43 -0.14 -19.65
N ARG A 115 -20.58 0.37 -19.21
CA ARG A 115 -21.63 0.89 -20.10
C ARG A 115 -21.16 2.02 -21.02
N LEU A 116 -20.11 2.76 -20.67
CA LEU A 116 -19.56 3.82 -21.53
C LEU A 116 -18.99 3.25 -22.84
N PHE A 117 -18.45 2.03 -22.83
CA PHE A 117 -17.96 1.39 -24.06
C PHE A 117 -19.09 0.86 -24.95
N ASN A 118 -20.31 0.77 -24.41
CA ASN A 118 -21.51 0.39 -25.17
C ASN A 118 -22.26 1.61 -25.74
N MET A 119 -21.83 2.84 -25.44
CA MET A 119 -22.43 4.04 -26.01
C MET A 119 -21.77 4.34 -27.35
N GLU A 120 -22.51 4.18 -28.46
CA GLU A 120 -22.12 4.77 -29.73
C GLU A 120 -22.05 6.30 -29.55
N VAL A 121 -20.88 6.88 -29.86
CA VAL A 121 -20.73 8.33 -29.95
C VAL A 121 -21.56 8.79 -31.15
N LYS A 122 -22.69 9.44 -30.88
CA LYS A 122 -23.51 10.11 -31.90
C LYS A 122 -22.92 11.44 -32.32
#